data_AF-A0A3N5JYT6-F1
#
_entry.id   AF-A0A3N5JYT6-F1
#
_cell.length_a   1.000
_cell.length_b   1.000
_cell.length_c   1.000
_cell.angle_alpha   90.00
_cell.angle_beta   90.00
_cell.angle_gamma   90.00
#
_symmetry.space_group_name_H-M   'P 1'
#
loop_
_entity.id
_entity.type
_entity.pdbx_description
1 polymer ?
#
loop_
_entity_poly.entity_id
_entity_poly.type
_entity_poly.pdbx_seq_one_letter_code
_entity_poly.pdbx_strand_id
1 'polypeptide(L)'
;RYLMRHRHTTPFEMCELKLHLRLPMDCWRQWIRHRTASVNEYSTRYSLAIDAAQTTASDQWRLQASSNRQGSEGFLEHDKGKIFSVREHELHELARTVYNERIEAGLAREQARKDLPLSTYTEAYWKTNLHNLLHFLALRMESHAQLEIRTYASTIGSEIVRRWVPMVWDAFNDYMFHAMELSKQEIDIISRLQAGDADGAWDIAVQYGFLPPKGETIKFNLERGEIEKKLEQLGIRPPWLE
;
A
#
# COMPACT_ATOMS: atom_id res chain seq x y z
N ARG A 1 -14.23 20.68 1.01
CA ARG A 1 -13.77 20.66 2.43
C ARG A 1 -14.85 20.15 3.40
N TYR A 2 -15.93 20.90 3.67
CA TYR A 2 -16.99 20.50 4.63
C TYR A 2 -17.49 19.06 4.43
N LEU A 3 -17.80 18.68 3.18
CA LEU A 3 -18.30 17.35 2.84
C LEU A 3 -17.34 16.23 3.27
N MET A 4 -16.05 16.40 3.00
CA MET A 4 -15.05 15.38 3.35
C MET A 4 -14.84 15.27 4.85
N ARG A 5 -14.73 16.41 5.54
CA ARG A 5 -14.57 16.46 7.01
C ARG A 5 -15.71 15.76 7.75
N HIS A 6 -16.94 15.84 7.24
CA HIS A 6 -18.12 15.21 7.84
C HIS A 6 -18.53 13.91 7.14
N ARG A 7 -17.67 13.34 6.29
CA ARG A 7 -17.91 12.08 5.58
C ARG A 7 -19.23 12.06 4.79
N HIS A 8 -19.65 13.20 4.23
CA HIS A 8 -20.71 13.28 3.24
C HIS A 8 -20.17 12.85 1.87
N THR A 9 -20.21 11.55 1.60
CA THR A 9 -19.49 10.94 0.47
C THR A 9 -20.26 10.95 -0.84
N THR A 10 -21.61 10.96 -0.81
CA THR A 10 -22.45 10.80 -2.00
C THR A 10 -22.20 11.83 -3.11
N PRO A 11 -21.84 13.10 -2.86
CA PRO A 11 -21.49 14.02 -3.94
C PRO A 11 -20.21 13.62 -4.68
N PHE A 12 -19.26 12.97 -4.01
CA PHE A 12 -18.04 12.47 -4.66
C PHE A 12 -18.32 11.24 -5.53
N GLU A 13 -19.39 10.49 -5.27
CA GLU A 13 -19.75 9.33 -6.10
C GLU A 13 -20.28 9.73 -7.49
N MET A 14 -20.65 11.00 -7.68
CA MET A 14 -21.15 11.54 -8.96
C MET A 14 -20.02 11.84 -9.98
N CYS A 15 -18.76 11.83 -9.54
CA CYS A 15 -17.59 11.98 -10.41
C CYS A 15 -16.98 10.61 -10.69
N GLU A 16 -16.79 10.26 -11.96
CA GLU A 16 -16.15 9.00 -12.36
C GLU A 16 -14.92 9.25 -13.23
N LEU A 17 -13.96 8.34 -13.15
CA LEU A 17 -12.89 8.24 -14.13
C LEU A 17 -12.75 6.80 -14.64
N LYS A 18 -12.14 6.68 -15.83
CA LYS A 18 -11.76 5.39 -16.42
C LYS A 18 -10.32 5.47 -16.89
N LEU A 19 -9.47 4.60 -16.38
CA LEU A 19 -8.07 4.50 -16.78
C LEU A 19 -7.86 3.25 -17.64
N HIS A 20 -6.97 3.37 -18.60
CA HIS A 20 -6.31 2.23 -19.22
C HIS A 20 -4.97 2.05 -18.50
N LEU A 21 -4.80 0.91 -17.85
CA LEU A 21 -3.64 0.59 -17.04
C LEU A 21 -2.84 -0.53 -17.72
N ARG A 22 -1.51 -0.39 -17.71
CA ARG A 22 -0.58 -1.46 -18.04
C ARG A 22 0.30 -1.68 -16.83
N LEU A 23 0.25 -2.86 -16.23
CA LEU A 23 0.96 -3.16 -14.98
C LEU A 23 1.24 -4.66 -14.81
N PRO A 24 2.22 -5.04 -13.97
CA PRO A 24 2.52 -6.44 -13.66
C PRO A 24 1.38 -7.16 -12.94
N MET A 25 1.24 -8.47 -13.15
CA MET A 25 0.14 -9.27 -12.57
C MET A 25 0.15 -9.30 -11.04
N ASP A 26 1.31 -9.32 -10.37
CA ASP A 26 1.40 -9.23 -8.91
C ASP A 26 0.85 -7.90 -8.36
N CYS A 27 1.18 -6.78 -9.02
CA CYS A 27 0.62 -5.47 -8.73
C CYS A 27 -0.89 -5.43 -9.01
N TRP A 28 -1.32 -6.01 -10.14
CA TRP A 28 -2.72 -6.12 -10.50
C TRP A 28 -3.53 -6.88 -9.44
N ARG A 29 -3.04 -8.01 -8.93
CA ARG A 29 -3.72 -8.81 -7.89
C ARG A 29 -4.00 -8.04 -6.60
N GLN A 30 -3.19 -7.03 -6.27
CA GLN A 30 -3.46 -6.12 -5.16
C GLN A 30 -4.55 -5.10 -5.51
N TRP A 31 -4.55 -4.63 -6.76
CA TRP A 31 -5.50 -3.66 -7.30
C TRP A 31 -6.94 -4.18 -7.33
N ILE A 32 -7.18 -5.38 -7.87
CA ILE A 32 -8.54 -5.98 -7.98
C ILE A 32 -9.19 -6.24 -6.61
N ARG A 33 -8.47 -6.14 -5.50
CA ARG A 33 -9.08 -6.22 -4.15
C ARG A 33 -10.04 -5.05 -3.86
N HIS A 34 -9.96 -3.96 -4.62
CA HIS A 34 -10.86 -2.81 -4.56
C HIS A 34 -12.14 -3.08 -5.37
N ARG A 35 -13.09 -3.74 -4.70
CA ARG A 35 -14.31 -4.33 -5.29
C ARG A 35 -15.34 -3.33 -5.83
N THR A 36 -15.22 -2.05 -5.48
CA THR A 36 -16.19 -0.99 -5.84
C THR A 36 -15.90 -0.33 -7.19
N ALA A 37 -15.18 -1.02 -8.07
CA ALA A 37 -14.81 -0.57 -9.40
C ALA A 37 -15.34 -1.53 -10.49
N SER A 38 -15.52 -1.01 -11.70
CA SER A 38 -15.75 -1.84 -12.89
C SER A 38 -14.42 -2.12 -13.57
N VAL A 39 -14.15 -3.40 -13.85
CA VAL A 39 -12.86 -3.88 -14.36
C VAL A 39 -13.08 -4.69 -15.63
N ASN A 40 -12.22 -4.46 -16.63
CA ASN A 40 -12.07 -5.35 -17.77
C ASN A 40 -10.58 -5.59 -18.02
N GLU A 41 -10.12 -6.82 -17.82
CA GLU A 41 -8.72 -7.20 -17.97
C GLU A 41 -8.48 -7.95 -19.29
N TYR A 42 -7.32 -7.69 -19.89
CA TYR A 42 -6.79 -8.45 -21.00
C TYR A 42 -6.68 -9.95 -20.67
N SER A 43 -7.45 -10.77 -21.37
CA SER A 43 -7.49 -12.21 -21.12
C SER A 43 -6.47 -12.95 -21.99
N THR A 44 -5.43 -13.50 -21.35
CA THR A 44 -4.46 -14.38 -22.00
C THR A 44 -5.01 -15.78 -22.36
N ARG A 45 -6.34 -15.99 -22.25
CA ARG A 45 -7.05 -17.15 -22.82
C ARG A 45 -7.41 -16.90 -24.28
N TYR A 46 -7.82 -15.67 -24.58
CA TYR A 46 -8.26 -15.25 -25.91
C TYR A 46 -7.13 -14.61 -26.71
N SER A 47 -6.09 -14.12 -26.06
CA SER A 47 -5.00 -13.40 -26.72
C SER A 47 -3.64 -13.91 -26.24
N LEU A 48 -2.57 -13.63 -27.00
CA LEU A 48 -1.20 -13.98 -26.59
C LEU A 48 -0.78 -13.13 -25.37
N ALA A 49 0.02 -13.70 -24.48
CA ALA A 49 0.53 -12.95 -23.33
C ALA A 49 1.44 -11.81 -23.78
N ILE A 50 1.34 -10.66 -23.14
CA ILE A 50 2.20 -9.51 -23.43
C ILE A 50 3.64 -9.94 -23.26
N ASP A 51 4.48 -9.61 -24.25
CA ASP A 51 5.90 -9.91 -24.21
C ASP A 51 6.67 -8.84 -23.44
N ALA A 52 6.33 -8.73 -22.15
CA ALA A 52 7.00 -7.85 -21.20
C ALA A 52 6.77 -8.38 -19.78
N ALA A 53 7.83 -8.31 -18.97
CA ALA A 53 7.77 -8.55 -17.54
C ALA A 53 8.47 -7.41 -16.80
N GLN A 54 8.00 -7.09 -15.60
CA GLN A 54 8.72 -6.19 -14.70
C GLN A 54 10.02 -6.86 -14.26
N THR A 55 11.08 -6.07 -14.25
CA THR A 55 12.41 -6.49 -13.79
C THR A 55 12.86 -5.60 -12.63
N THR A 56 13.73 -6.15 -11.79
CA THR A 56 14.30 -5.46 -10.65
C THR A 56 15.72 -5.03 -10.96
N ALA A 57 15.99 -3.72 -10.97
CA ALA A 57 17.34 -3.19 -11.16
C ALA A 57 18.25 -3.57 -9.97
N SER A 58 19.56 -3.62 -10.22
CA SER A 58 20.54 -4.14 -9.25
C SER A 58 20.60 -3.35 -7.94
N ASP A 59 20.22 -2.09 -7.97
CA ASP A 59 20.10 -1.18 -6.82
C ASP A 59 18.68 -1.12 -6.21
N GLN A 60 17.71 -1.85 -6.77
CA GLN A 60 16.29 -1.78 -6.38
C GLN A 60 15.77 -3.01 -5.64
N TRP A 61 16.62 -4.01 -5.40
CA TRP A 61 16.30 -5.14 -4.53
C TRP A 61 16.13 -4.65 -3.09
N ARG A 62 14.99 -4.92 -2.46
CA ARG A 62 14.67 -4.44 -1.10
C ARG A 62 14.82 -5.55 -0.06
N LEU A 63 15.23 -5.20 1.15
CA LEU A 63 15.32 -6.15 2.27
C LEU A 63 13.96 -6.27 2.96
N GLN A 64 13.74 -7.38 3.68
CA GLN A 64 12.52 -7.58 4.46
C GLN A 64 12.50 -6.61 5.65
N ALA A 65 11.39 -5.91 5.87
CA ALA A 65 11.29 -5.01 7.00
C ALA A 65 11.21 -5.76 8.34
N SER A 66 11.99 -5.31 9.32
CA SER A 66 12.08 -5.89 10.67
C SER A 66 10.79 -5.68 11.49
N SER A 67 10.16 -4.52 11.34
CA SER A 67 8.95 -4.13 12.08
C SER A 67 7.64 -4.44 11.36
N ASN A 68 7.68 -4.61 10.04
CA ASN A 68 6.51 -4.90 9.21
C ASN A 68 6.73 -6.15 8.36
N ARG A 69 6.11 -7.26 8.75
CA ARG A 69 6.22 -8.56 8.05
C ARG A 69 5.66 -8.54 6.62
N GLN A 70 4.87 -7.53 6.25
CA GLN A 70 4.34 -7.37 4.90
C GLN A 70 5.10 -6.30 4.09
N GLY A 71 6.04 -5.59 4.73
CA GLY A 71 6.78 -4.49 4.14
C GLY A 71 8.21 -4.86 3.78
N SER A 72 8.89 -3.92 3.12
CA SER A 72 10.30 -3.99 2.80
C SER A 72 11.00 -2.71 3.26
N GLU A 73 12.27 -2.80 3.67
CA GLU A 73 13.07 -1.67 4.11
C GLU A 73 14.47 -1.71 3.48
N GLY A 74 15.05 -0.53 3.26
CA GLY A 74 16.37 -0.39 2.66
C GLY A 74 16.50 -1.03 1.27
N PHE A 75 17.74 -1.07 0.79
CA PHE A 75 18.11 -1.72 -0.46
C PHE A 75 19.29 -2.67 -0.21
N LEU A 76 19.32 -3.76 -0.97
CA LEU A 76 20.45 -4.66 -1.02
C LEU A 76 21.63 -3.95 -1.70
N GLU A 77 22.84 -4.32 -1.29
CA GLU A 77 24.07 -3.87 -1.94
C GLU A 77 24.08 -4.20 -3.45
N HIS A 78 24.51 -3.23 -4.26
CA HIS A 78 24.47 -3.28 -5.72
C HIS A 78 25.09 -4.55 -6.32
N ASP A 79 26.26 -4.98 -5.84
CA ASP A 79 26.96 -6.14 -6.40
C ASP A 79 26.21 -7.45 -6.16
N LYS A 80 25.55 -7.59 -5.01
CA LYS A 80 24.66 -8.73 -4.74
C LYS A 80 23.38 -8.63 -5.57
N GLY A 81 22.82 -7.44 -5.68
CA GLY A 81 21.63 -7.19 -6.51
C GLY A 81 21.85 -7.50 -7.99
N LYS A 82 23.06 -7.26 -8.51
CA LYS A 82 23.44 -7.62 -9.88
C LYS A 82 23.29 -9.11 -10.16
N ILE A 83 23.71 -9.96 -9.22
CA ILE A 83 23.55 -11.41 -9.34
C ILE A 83 22.06 -11.77 -9.46
N PHE A 84 21.21 -11.19 -8.62
CA PHE A 84 19.77 -11.46 -8.65
C PHE A 84 19.08 -10.93 -9.90
N SER A 85 19.43 -9.73 -10.37
CA SER A 85 18.90 -9.18 -11.63
C SER A 85 19.26 -10.05 -12.84
N VAL A 86 20.49 -10.57 -12.92
CA VAL A 86 20.90 -11.49 -14.00
C VAL A 86 20.09 -12.78 -13.94
N ARG A 87 19.93 -13.37 -12.74
CA ARG A 87 19.16 -14.62 -12.56
C ARG A 87 17.67 -14.44 -12.85
N GLU A 88 17.09 -13.30 -12.49
CA GLU A 88 15.73 -12.91 -12.84
C GLU A 88 15.56 -12.85 -14.37
N HIS A 89 16.50 -12.20 -15.07
CA HIS A 89 16.48 -12.10 -16.52
C HIS A 89 16.57 -13.48 -17.20
N GLU A 90 17.52 -14.34 -16.79
CA GLU A 90 17.64 -15.72 -17.29
C GLU A 90 16.35 -16.52 -17.11
N LEU A 91 15.69 -16.38 -15.95
CA LEU A 91 14.43 -17.05 -15.67
C LEU A 91 13.29 -16.54 -16.55
N HIS A 92 13.19 -15.22 -16.74
CA HIS A 92 12.17 -14.60 -17.59
C HIS A 92 12.33 -15.05 -19.06
N GLU A 93 13.56 -15.10 -19.58
CA GLU A 93 13.85 -15.57 -20.94
C GLU A 93 13.50 -17.05 -21.12
N LEU A 94 13.85 -17.90 -20.15
CA LEU A 94 13.48 -19.31 -20.18
C LEU A 94 11.96 -19.51 -20.17
N ALA A 95 11.25 -18.80 -19.28
CA ALA A 95 9.80 -18.87 -19.21
C ALA A 95 9.13 -18.42 -20.52
N ARG A 96 9.69 -17.38 -21.16
CA ARG A 96 9.23 -16.89 -22.47
C ARG A 96 9.48 -17.90 -23.59
N THR A 97 10.66 -18.52 -23.60
CA THR A 97 11.01 -19.57 -24.57
C THR A 97 10.04 -20.74 -24.48
N VAL A 98 9.83 -21.27 -23.27
CA VAL A 98 8.87 -22.37 -23.02
C VAL A 98 7.44 -21.96 -23.41
N TYR A 99 7.04 -20.72 -23.16
CA TYR A 99 5.74 -20.21 -23.60
C TYR A 99 5.60 -20.24 -25.13
N ASN A 100 6.60 -19.73 -25.86
CA ASN A 100 6.58 -19.65 -27.31
C ASN A 100 6.58 -21.04 -27.96
N GLU A 101 7.43 -21.97 -27.49
CA GLU A 101 7.44 -23.37 -27.95
C GLU A 101 6.05 -24.02 -27.87
N ARG A 102 5.32 -23.76 -26.76
CA ARG A 102 3.96 -24.28 -26.57
C ARG A 102 2.95 -23.66 -27.52
N ILE A 103 3.08 -22.36 -27.79
CA ILE A 103 2.22 -21.67 -28.77
C ILE A 103 2.48 -22.20 -30.18
N GLU A 104 3.74 -22.38 -30.56
CA GLU A 104 4.16 -22.92 -31.86
C GLU A 104 3.71 -24.38 -32.06
N ALA A 105 3.72 -25.18 -30.99
CA ALA A 105 3.18 -26.53 -30.98
C ALA A 105 1.64 -26.60 -31.03
N GLY A 106 0.94 -25.46 -31.09
CA GLY A 106 -0.52 -25.40 -31.18
C GLY A 106 -1.26 -25.69 -29.86
N LEU A 107 -0.58 -25.62 -28.71
CA LEU A 107 -1.23 -25.82 -27.42
C LEU A 107 -2.19 -24.67 -27.07
N ALA A 108 -3.21 -24.97 -26.28
CA ALA A 108 -4.18 -23.98 -25.83
C ALA A 108 -3.49 -22.84 -25.06
N ARG A 109 -3.82 -21.58 -25.39
CA ARG A 109 -3.22 -20.38 -24.78
C ARG A 109 -3.29 -20.36 -23.25
N GLU A 110 -4.41 -20.84 -22.70
CA GLU A 110 -4.62 -20.90 -21.26
C GLU A 110 -3.70 -21.90 -20.55
N GLN A 111 -3.20 -22.91 -21.27
CA GLN A 111 -2.20 -23.86 -20.79
C GLN A 111 -0.78 -23.37 -21.07
N ALA A 112 -0.53 -22.78 -22.24
CA ALA A 112 0.79 -22.29 -22.63
C ALA A 112 1.36 -21.29 -21.60
N ARG A 113 0.51 -20.38 -21.12
CA ARG A 113 0.88 -19.29 -20.19
C ARG A 113 1.15 -19.69 -18.74
N LYS A 114 0.99 -20.97 -18.36
CA LYS A 114 1.00 -21.40 -16.94
C LYS A 114 2.28 -21.04 -16.17
N ASP A 115 3.41 -21.03 -16.86
CA ASP A 115 4.72 -20.76 -16.24
C ASP A 115 5.17 -19.31 -16.39
N LEU A 116 4.35 -18.44 -17.00
CA LEU A 116 4.67 -17.03 -17.06
C LEU A 116 4.67 -16.43 -15.64
N PRO A 117 5.72 -15.69 -15.25
CA PRO A 117 5.86 -15.17 -13.91
C PRO A 117 4.80 -14.10 -13.62
N LEU A 118 4.51 -13.87 -12.33
CA LEU A 118 3.59 -12.80 -11.91
C LEU A 118 4.12 -11.39 -12.26
N SER A 119 5.40 -11.24 -12.58
CA SER A 119 5.98 -10.01 -13.11
C SER A 119 5.52 -9.71 -14.54
N THR A 120 4.92 -10.67 -15.26
CA THR A 120 4.38 -10.46 -16.62
C THR A 120 3.33 -9.34 -16.61
N TYR A 121 3.43 -8.42 -17.55
CA TYR A 121 2.47 -7.32 -17.67
C TYR A 121 1.11 -7.82 -18.16
N THR A 122 0.06 -7.19 -17.63
CA THR A 122 -1.31 -7.21 -18.13
C THR A 122 -1.77 -5.80 -18.45
N GLU A 123 -2.89 -5.70 -19.16
CA GLU A 123 -3.55 -4.44 -19.46
C GLU A 123 -5.00 -4.52 -19.00
N ALA A 124 -5.52 -3.45 -18.42
CA ALA A 124 -6.89 -3.42 -17.91
C ALA A 124 -7.52 -2.04 -18.03
N TYR A 125 -8.81 -2.02 -18.35
CA TYR A 125 -9.66 -0.88 -18.10
C TYR A 125 -10.19 -0.93 -16.67
N TRP A 126 -9.95 0.15 -15.92
CA TRP A 126 -10.43 0.31 -14.56
C TRP A 126 -11.26 1.59 -14.44
N LYS A 127 -12.55 1.43 -14.15
CA LYS A 127 -13.49 2.53 -13.92
C LYS A 127 -13.90 2.57 -12.46
N THR A 128 -13.81 3.74 -11.83
CA THR A 128 -14.22 3.95 -10.44
C THR A 128 -14.78 5.36 -10.25
N ASN A 129 -15.64 5.53 -9.25
CA ASN A 129 -16.08 6.87 -8.83
C ASN A 129 -15.04 7.51 -7.88
N LEU A 130 -15.13 8.83 -7.70
CA LEU A 130 -14.13 9.59 -6.97
C LEU A 130 -14.10 9.22 -5.48
N HIS A 131 -15.24 8.90 -4.85
CA HIS A 131 -15.23 8.42 -3.46
C HIS A 131 -14.36 7.16 -3.29
N ASN A 132 -14.60 6.15 -4.14
CA ASN A 132 -13.87 4.89 -4.11
C ASN A 132 -12.42 5.05 -4.57
N LEU A 133 -12.15 5.97 -5.49
CA LEU A 133 -10.79 6.36 -5.88
C LEU A 133 -10.01 6.96 -4.70
N LEU A 134 -10.60 7.88 -3.94
CA LEU A 134 -9.93 8.47 -2.78
C LEU A 134 -9.62 7.41 -1.72
N HIS A 135 -10.52 6.43 -1.52
CA HIS A 135 -10.24 5.28 -0.67
C HIS A 135 -9.09 4.41 -1.20
N PHE A 136 -9.05 4.14 -2.51
CA PHE A 136 -7.93 3.46 -3.16
C PHE A 136 -6.61 4.21 -2.90
N LEU A 137 -6.60 5.52 -3.12
CA LEU A 137 -5.41 6.36 -2.94
C LEU A 137 -4.96 6.38 -1.48
N ALA A 138 -5.89 6.53 -0.53
CA ALA A 138 -5.58 6.49 0.90
C ALA A 138 -4.85 5.19 1.30
N LEU A 139 -5.27 4.03 0.78
CA LEU A 139 -4.62 2.75 1.13
C LEU A 139 -3.34 2.48 0.34
N ARG A 140 -3.25 2.97 -0.90
CA ARG A 140 -2.17 2.57 -1.83
C ARG A 140 -1.05 3.59 -1.93
N MET A 141 -1.26 4.84 -1.51
CA MET A 141 -0.19 5.82 -1.37
C MET A 141 0.62 5.66 -0.08
N GLU A 142 0.13 4.87 0.87
CA GLU A 142 0.77 4.64 2.16
C GLU A 142 2.18 4.05 2.07
N SER A 143 3.03 4.43 3.03
CA SER A 143 4.43 4.00 3.08
C SER A 143 4.61 2.48 3.25
N HIS A 144 3.62 1.81 3.83
CA HIS A 144 3.61 0.36 4.01
C HIS A 144 3.05 -0.40 2.78
N ALA A 145 2.44 0.30 1.81
CA ALA A 145 2.04 -0.34 0.56
C ALA A 145 3.27 -0.72 -0.26
N GLN A 146 3.17 -1.82 -1.00
CA GLN A 146 4.25 -2.25 -1.89
C GLN A 146 4.60 -1.14 -2.89
N LEU A 147 5.90 -0.90 -3.14
CA LEU A 147 6.38 0.24 -3.91
C LEU A 147 5.73 0.33 -5.30
N GLU A 148 5.54 -0.82 -5.95
CA GLU A 148 4.99 -0.88 -7.30
C GLU A 148 3.57 -0.29 -7.35
N ILE A 149 2.62 -0.81 -6.56
CA ILE A 149 1.25 -0.26 -6.52
C ILE A 149 1.22 1.18 -5.98
N ARG A 150 2.13 1.52 -5.05
CA ARG A 150 2.27 2.89 -4.55
C ARG A 150 2.67 3.86 -5.65
N THR A 151 3.57 3.47 -6.55
CA THR A 151 4.01 4.32 -7.66
C THR A 151 2.85 4.66 -8.59
N TYR A 152 2.01 3.67 -8.92
CA TYR A 152 0.78 3.90 -9.68
C TYR A 152 -0.19 4.80 -8.93
N ALA A 153 -0.45 4.52 -7.65
CA ALA A 153 -1.39 5.30 -6.84
C ALA A 153 -0.93 6.76 -6.69
N SER A 154 0.35 7.00 -6.38
CA SER A 154 0.93 8.33 -6.29
C SER A 154 0.83 9.07 -7.61
N THR A 155 1.11 8.42 -8.75
CA THR A 155 0.96 9.03 -10.08
C THR A 155 -0.49 9.42 -10.36
N ILE A 156 -1.45 8.52 -10.05
CA ILE A 156 -2.87 8.82 -10.20
C ILE A 156 -3.28 10.01 -9.32
N GLY A 157 -2.83 10.03 -8.06
CA GLY A 157 -3.11 11.11 -7.12
C GLY A 157 -2.52 12.46 -7.57
N SER A 158 -1.20 12.50 -7.74
CA SER A 158 -0.45 13.74 -7.97
C SER A 158 -0.58 14.30 -9.39
N GLU A 159 -0.75 13.43 -10.40
CA GLU A 159 -0.76 13.85 -11.80
C GLU A 159 -2.14 13.84 -12.45
N ILE A 160 -3.09 13.04 -11.95
CA ILE A 160 -4.43 12.95 -12.52
C ILE A 160 -5.45 13.63 -11.61
N VAL A 161 -5.64 13.13 -10.39
CA VAL A 161 -6.67 13.62 -9.46
C VAL A 161 -6.42 15.07 -9.06
N ARG A 162 -5.17 15.43 -8.76
CA ARG A 162 -4.79 16.82 -8.47
C ARG A 162 -5.17 17.80 -9.57
N ARG A 163 -5.05 17.39 -10.84
CA ARG A 163 -5.36 18.25 -11.99
C ARG A 163 -6.86 18.25 -12.32
N TRP A 164 -7.53 17.12 -12.12
CA TRP A 164 -8.95 16.93 -12.42
C TRP A 164 -9.86 17.59 -11.37
N VAL A 165 -9.60 17.35 -10.08
CA VAL A 165 -10.44 17.81 -8.96
C VAL A 165 -9.59 18.43 -7.85
N PRO A 166 -8.86 19.55 -8.11
CA PRO A 166 -7.87 20.11 -7.20
C PRO A 166 -8.39 20.40 -5.79
N MET A 167 -9.60 20.96 -5.67
CA MET A 167 -10.20 21.25 -4.34
C MET A 167 -10.51 19.99 -3.53
N VAL A 168 -10.78 18.86 -4.20
CA VAL A 168 -10.99 17.57 -3.55
C VAL A 168 -9.66 16.96 -3.18
N TRP A 169 -8.64 17.09 -4.03
CA TRP A 169 -7.27 16.66 -3.73
C TRP A 169 -6.71 17.36 -2.49
N ASP A 170 -6.84 18.68 -2.38
CA ASP A 170 -6.39 19.41 -1.20
C ASP A 170 -7.15 18.95 0.07
N ALA A 171 -8.47 18.78 -0.04
CA ALA A 171 -9.26 18.27 1.07
C ALA A 171 -8.87 16.82 1.46
N PHE A 172 -8.54 15.98 0.48
CA PHE A 172 -8.11 14.60 0.70
C PHE A 172 -6.81 14.54 1.49
N ASN A 173 -5.84 15.38 1.12
CA ASN A 173 -4.58 15.48 1.86
C ASN A 173 -4.83 15.92 3.30
N ASP A 174 -5.65 16.96 3.52
CA ASP A 174 -5.87 17.53 4.85
C ASP A 174 -6.70 16.64 5.79
N TYR A 175 -7.72 15.96 5.26
CA TYR A 175 -8.74 15.30 6.08
C TYR A 175 -8.73 13.77 5.98
N MET A 176 -7.94 13.19 5.07
CA MET A 176 -7.82 11.74 4.94
C MET A 176 -6.36 11.27 4.98
N PHE A 177 -5.51 11.73 4.06
CA PHE A 177 -4.19 11.13 3.85
C PHE A 177 -3.15 11.55 4.89
N HIS A 178 -3.16 12.81 5.33
CA HIS A 178 -2.28 13.30 6.40
C HIS A 178 -3.01 13.50 7.72
N ALA A 179 -4.22 12.97 7.85
CA ALA A 179 -4.98 13.04 9.09
C ALA A 179 -4.47 12.00 10.09
N MET A 180 -4.31 12.41 11.35
CA MET A 180 -4.08 11.49 12.46
C MET A 180 -5.43 11.04 13.03
N GLU A 181 -5.70 9.73 12.99
CA GLU A 181 -6.83 9.15 13.71
C GLU A 181 -6.37 8.76 15.13
N LEU A 182 -7.14 9.19 16.13
CA LEU A 182 -6.95 8.81 17.52
C LEU A 182 -8.09 7.90 17.96
N SER A 183 -7.75 6.72 18.46
CA SER A 183 -8.70 5.81 19.11
C SER A 183 -9.18 6.42 20.43
N LYS A 184 -10.27 5.85 20.98
CA LYS A 184 -10.76 6.26 22.30
C LYS A 184 -9.66 6.11 23.37
N GLN A 185 -8.96 4.98 23.38
CA GLN A 185 -7.90 4.71 24.35
C GLN A 185 -6.76 5.74 24.25
N GLU A 186 -6.39 6.10 23.02
CA GLU A 186 -5.35 7.11 22.77
C GLU A 186 -5.79 8.49 23.25
N ILE A 187 -7.03 8.89 22.99
CA ILE A 187 -7.59 10.16 23.48
C ILE A 187 -7.55 10.21 25.01
N ASP A 188 -7.98 9.13 25.69
CA ASP A 188 -8.03 9.08 27.16
C ASP A 188 -6.61 9.21 27.76
N ILE A 189 -5.63 8.51 27.20
CA ILE A 189 -4.22 8.58 27.62
C ILE A 189 -3.63 9.99 27.35
N ILE A 190 -3.78 10.50 26.12
CA ILE A 190 -3.26 11.81 25.73
C ILE A 190 -3.84 12.93 26.61
N SER A 191 -5.12 12.83 26.93
CA SER A 191 -5.80 13.82 27.80
C SER A 191 -5.19 13.88 29.19
N ARG A 192 -4.84 12.72 29.78
CA ARG A 192 -4.14 12.66 31.09
C ARG A 192 -2.74 13.24 31.01
N LEU A 193 -1.99 12.88 29.97
CA LEU A 193 -0.64 13.42 29.75
C LEU A 193 -0.65 14.94 29.62
N GLN A 194 -1.59 15.50 28.86
CA GLN A 194 -1.74 16.95 28.71
C GLN A 194 -2.20 17.67 29.99
N ALA A 195 -2.94 16.98 30.87
CA ALA A 195 -3.29 17.49 32.19
C ALA A 195 -2.13 17.44 33.20
N GLY A 196 -0.96 16.92 32.83
CA GLY A 196 0.17 16.70 33.73
C GLY A 196 -0.01 15.52 34.69
N ASP A 197 -1.02 14.66 34.45
CA ASP A 197 -1.36 13.50 35.27
C ASP A 197 -0.65 12.24 34.73
N ALA A 198 0.67 12.17 34.96
CA ALA A 198 1.49 11.05 34.50
C ALA A 198 1.07 9.71 35.12
N ASP A 199 0.65 9.73 36.39
CA ASP A 199 0.21 8.54 37.10
C ASP A 199 -1.13 8.03 36.55
N GLY A 200 -2.10 8.93 36.35
CA GLY A 200 -3.37 8.58 35.73
C GLY A 200 -3.22 8.11 34.27
N ALA A 201 -2.27 8.68 33.51
CA ALA A 201 -1.96 8.19 32.17
C ALA A 201 -1.42 6.75 32.20
N TRP A 202 -0.55 6.43 33.16
CA TRP A 202 -0.05 5.06 33.36
C TRP A 202 -1.19 4.11 33.73
N ASP A 203 -2.02 4.47 34.71
CA ASP A 203 -3.10 3.61 35.19
C ASP A 203 -4.12 3.29 34.08
N ILE A 204 -4.47 4.27 33.24
CA ILE A 204 -5.33 4.07 32.07
C ILE A 204 -4.65 3.16 31.03
N ALA A 205 -3.36 3.36 30.76
CA ALA A 205 -2.62 2.51 29.84
C ALA A 205 -2.53 1.05 30.35
N VAL A 206 -2.46 0.82 31.66
CA VAL A 206 -2.55 -0.51 32.28
C VAL A 206 -3.94 -1.09 32.11
N GLN A 207 -4.99 -0.31 32.35
CA GLN A 207 -6.38 -0.75 32.16
C GLN A 207 -6.66 -1.20 30.72
N TYR A 208 -6.07 -0.53 29.73
CA TYR A 208 -6.17 -0.92 28.32
C TYR A 208 -5.19 -2.01 27.89
N GLY A 209 -4.32 -2.48 28.78
CA GLY A 209 -3.35 -3.54 28.47
C GLY A 209 -2.15 -3.08 27.65
N PHE A 210 -1.92 -1.76 27.52
CA PHE A 210 -0.77 -1.20 26.80
C PHE A 210 0.52 -1.29 27.63
N LEU A 211 0.36 -1.19 28.96
CA LEU A 211 1.44 -1.25 29.94
C LEU A 211 1.15 -2.30 31.03
N PRO A 212 2.19 -2.85 31.66
CA PRO A 212 2.03 -3.61 32.89
C PRO A 212 1.89 -2.68 34.11
N PRO A 213 1.47 -3.19 35.28
CA PRO A 213 1.52 -2.45 36.53
C PRO A 213 2.90 -1.82 36.77
N LYS A 214 2.93 -0.66 37.45
CA LYS A 214 4.18 0.05 37.75
C LYS A 214 5.17 -0.86 38.47
N GLY A 215 6.42 -0.85 38.00
CA GLY A 215 7.51 -1.66 38.55
C GLY A 215 7.72 -3.01 37.86
N GLU A 216 6.82 -3.43 36.96
CA GLU A 216 7.01 -4.62 36.14
C GLU A 216 7.77 -4.33 34.84
N THR A 217 8.39 -5.38 34.27
CA THR A 217 9.09 -5.27 32.98
C THR A 217 8.11 -4.97 31.85
N ILE A 218 8.33 -3.86 31.15
CA ILE A 218 7.57 -3.49 29.96
C ILE A 218 7.93 -4.45 28.81
N LYS A 219 6.97 -5.30 28.43
CA LYS A 219 7.09 -6.19 27.27
C LYS A 219 6.66 -5.49 25.97
N PHE A 220 7.02 -6.07 24.83
CA PHE A 220 6.54 -5.61 23.53
C PHE A 220 5.01 -5.60 23.48
N ASN A 221 4.44 -4.47 23.07
CA ASN A 221 3.01 -4.33 22.80
C ASN A 221 2.88 -3.47 21.52
N LEU A 222 2.13 -3.98 20.54
CA LEU A 222 1.97 -3.33 19.24
C LEU A 222 1.18 -2.01 19.37
N GLU A 223 0.05 -2.04 20.06
CA GLU A 223 -0.83 -0.87 20.25
C GLU A 223 -0.12 0.24 21.03
N ARG A 224 0.70 -0.13 22.03
CA ARG A 224 1.57 0.82 22.73
C ARG A 224 2.58 1.47 21.77
N GLY A 225 3.22 0.67 20.91
CA GLY A 225 4.15 1.19 19.91
C GLY A 225 3.47 2.12 18.88
N GLU A 226 2.19 1.91 18.59
CA GLU A 226 1.41 2.78 17.71
C GLU A 226 1.10 4.14 18.36
N ILE A 227 0.63 4.17 19.61
CA ILE A 227 0.41 5.43 20.34
C ILE A 227 1.72 6.18 20.61
N GLU A 228 2.81 5.48 20.93
CA GLU A 228 4.13 6.09 21.16
C GLU A 228 4.59 6.91 19.94
N LYS A 229 4.40 6.37 18.72
CA LYS A 229 4.69 7.10 17.48
C LYS A 229 3.81 8.34 17.29
N LYS A 230 2.53 8.28 17.67
CA LYS A 230 1.62 9.43 17.59
C LYS A 230 2.00 10.51 18.62
N LEU A 231 2.35 10.10 19.84
CA LEU A 231 2.83 11.00 20.89
C LEU A 231 4.11 11.72 20.47
N GLU A 232 5.07 11.01 19.86
CA GLU A 232 6.29 11.59 19.29
C GLU A 232 5.97 12.67 18.24
N GLN A 233 5.05 12.39 17.30
CA GLN A 233 4.60 13.35 16.30
C GLN A 233 3.93 14.59 16.91
N LEU A 234 3.27 14.44 18.05
CA LEU A 234 2.64 15.54 18.79
C LEU A 234 3.60 16.26 19.75
N GLY A 235 4.87 15.83 19.83
CA GLY A 235 5.86 16.39 20.76
C GLY A 235 5.58 16.08 22.23
N ILE A 236 4.85 14.99 22.52
CA ILE A 236 4.50 14.56 23.87
C ILE A 236 5.41 13.40 24.26
N ARG A 237 6.15 13.53 25.37
CA ARG A 237 6.96 12.44 25.91
C ARG A 237 6.16 11.69 27.00
N PRO A 238 5.82 10.40 26.80
CA PRO A 238 5.15 9.62 27.83
C PRO A 238 6.10 9.24 28.99
N PRO A 239 5.57 9.07 30.21
CA PRO A 239 6.36 8.78 31.41
C PRO A 239 6.98 7.38 31.46
N TRP A 240 6.61 6.48 30.54
CA TRP A 240 7.16 5.12 30.45
C TRP A 240 8.31 4.96 29.44
N LEU A 241 8.80 6.06 28.86
CA LEU A 241 9.98 6.09 27.98
C LEU A 241 11.19 6.74 28.67
N GLU A 242 11.32 6.52 29.98
CA GLU A 242 12.51 6.89 30.77
C GLU A 242 13.63 5.85 30.65
#